data_AF-A0A7S4JDI7-F1
#
_entry.id   AF-A0A7S4JDI7-F1
#
_cell.length_a   1.000
_cell.length_b   1.000
_cell.length_c   1.000
_cell.angle_alpha   90.00
_cell.angle_beta   90.00
_cell.angle_gamma   90.00
#
_symmetry.space_group_name_H-M   'P 1'
#
loop_
_entity.id
_entity.type
_entity.pdbx_description
1 polymer ?
#
loop_
_entity_poly.entity_id
_entity_poly.type
_entity_poly.pdbx_seq_one_letter_code
_entity_poly.pdbx_strand_id
1 'polypeptide(L)'
;RNCWSQLTREVTLLDWRRVNERERRRGIGELLRGRMVVHPPHSAAASASAGRRLLKRATRHFIFGYGSLICPRSRSVTAPTLAEPGAPPAVPCVVRNLERGWNARIRVEGKLPRRRQLERLPDNADRPGSLDGWTAVGVRVTPGGSCAGVLVEVDESELALFDEREGGYDRLPVKLEHVERVPGHCSVSDDGREEGKETEFSEKEKYDHVVFRRGDYARQISSLDSDEGSDEERRPELDHENDTEDINVWVYVQRDYTPANRHYPIKQSYVDIILRGCLSISKAFARSFVDTTVGWWHEGDETSGEESLNDAGLVEDEHHTWIDDRHFPLYIRSDPDYSREMGHVLDDLMKEHHPQALERRRKY
;
A
#
# COMPACT_ATOMS: atom_id res chain seq x y z
N ARG A 1 -22.14 -40.37 4.39
CA ARG A 1 -22.12 -40.84 5.80
C ARG A 1 -20.68 -40.68 6.30
N ASN A 2 -20.31 -39.44 6.63
CA ASN A 2 -20.20 -38.93 8.01
C ASN A 2 -18.97 -39.47 8.71
N CYS A 3 -17.89 -38.68 8.74
CA CYS A 3 -17.22 -38.23 9.97
C CYS A 3 -15.92 -37.48 9.60
N TRP A 4 -15.94 -36.16 9.36
CA TRP A 4 -14.75 -35.27 9.43
C TRP A 4 -15.15 -33.77 9.49
N SER A 5 -16.35 -33.43 9.98
CA SER A 5 -16.90 -32.07 9.95
C SER A 5 -17.04 -31.36 11.30
N GLN A 6 -16.29 -31.73 12.36
CA GLN A 6 -16.54 -31.16 13.69
C GLN A 6 -15.32 -30.79 14.56
N LEU A 7 -14.11 -30.58 14.02
CA LEU A 7 -12.95 -30.29 14.90
C LEU A 7 -12.01 -29.13 14.50
N THR A 8 -12.45 -28.16 13.70
CA THR A 8 -11.60 -26.99 13.35
C THR A 8 -12.28 -25.62 13.39
N ARG A 9 -13.42 -25.46 14.07
CA ARG A 9 -14.15 -24.17 14.06
C ARG A 9 -14.15 -23.32 15.33
N GLU A 10 -13.42 -23.65 16.40
CA GLU A 10 -13.51 -22.87 17.66
C GLU A 10 -12.21 -22.32 18.27
N VAL A 11 -11.04 -22.43 17.64
CA VAL A 11 -9.78 -21.95 18.28
C VAL A 11 -9.24 -20.62 17.75
N THR A 12 -9.76 -20.04 16.66
CA THR A 12 -9.12 -18.87 16.02
C THR A 12 -9.72 -17.49 16.34
N LEU A 13 -10.87 -17.39 17.03
CA LEU A 13 -11.50 -16.09 17.36
C LEU A 13 -11.48 -15.72 18.85
N LEU A 14 -11.36 -16.70 19.76
CA LEU A 14 -11.42 -16.47 21.21
C LEU A 14 -10.09 -16.06 21.83
N ASP A 15 -8.95 -16.40 21.22
CA ASP A 15 -7.62 -16.05 21.75
C ASP A 15 -7.24 -14.59 21.45
N TRP A 16 -7.69 -14.02 20.32
CA TRP A 16 -7.36 -12.66 19.93
C TRP A 16 -8.06 -11.59 20.79
N ARG A 17 -9.30 -11.82 21.23
CA ARG A 17 -10.02 -10.90 22.13
C ARG A 17 -9.40 -10.82 23.54
N ARG A 18 -8.78 -11.89 24.03
CA ARG A 18 -8.19 -11.93 25.39
C ARG A 18 -6.88 -11.15 25.51
N VAL A 19 -6.13 -11.02 24.41
CA VAL A 19 -4.89 -10.23 24.38
C VAL A 19 -5.20 -8.73 24.48
N ASN A 20 -6.27 -8.26 23.81
CA ASN A 20 -6.68 -6.85 23.85
C ASN A 20 -7.33 -6.39 25.19
N GLU A 21 -7.93 -7.30 25.95
CA GLU A 21 -8.59 -6.96 27.23
C GLU A 21 -7.59 -6.70 28.38
N ARG A 22 -6.41 -7.33 28.35
CA ARG A 22 -5.36 -7.16 29.38
C ARG A 22 -4.60 -5.85 29.25
N GLU A 23 -4.43 -5.35 28.04
CA GLU A 23 -3.79 -4.05 27.74
C GLU A 23 -4.74 -2.89 28.09
N ARG A 24 -6.05 -3.03 27.83
CA ARG A 24 -7.07 -2.00 28.10
C ARG A 24 -7.31 -1.73 29.60
N ARG A 25 -6.93 -2.65 30.49
CA ARG A 25 -7.07 -2.50 31.96
C ARG A 25 -5.90 -1.83 32.66
N ARG A 26 -4.79 -1.53 31.95
CA ARG A 26 -3.62 -0.86 32.56
C ARG A 26 -3.60 0.67 32.40
N GLY A 27 -4.56 1.26 31.68
CA GLY A 27 -4.54 2.69 31.32
C GLY A 27 -5.57 3.60 32.00
N ILE A 28 -6.45 3.11 32.87
CA ILE A 28 -7.49 3.94 33.50
C ILE A 28 -7.55 3.62 34.99
N GLY A 29 -6.81 4.40 35.77
CA GLY A 29 -6.76 4.18 37.22
C GLY A 29 -6.02 5.23 38.01
N GLU A 30 -6.13 6.53 37.69
CA GLU A 30 -5.86 7.63 38.63
C GLU A 30 -6.16 8.98 38.00
N LEU A 31 -7.37 9.52 38.16
CA LEU A 31 -7.60 10.98 38.32
C LEU A 31 -9.06 11.32 38.66
N LEU A 32 -9.59 10.89 39.81
CA LEU A 32 -10.84 11.47 40.34
C LEU A 32 -10.85 11.48 41.87
N ARG A 33 -10.27 12.53 42.48
CA ARG A 33 -10.63 12.99 43.84
C ARG A 33 -10.43 14.50 43.93
N GLY A 34 -11.52 15.24 44.18
CA GLY A 34 -11.46 16.67 44.53
C GLY A 34 -12.68 17.48 44.13
N ARG A 35 -13.86 17.21 44.73
CA ARG A 35 -15.00 18.14 44.75
C ARG A 35 -14.68 19.29 45.71
N MET A 36 -14.87 20.53 45.28
CA MET A 36 -15.23 21.62 46.18
C MET A 36 -16.24 22.55 45.49
N VAL A 37 -17.41 22.68 46.13
CA VAL A 37 -18.53 23.51 45.71
C VAL A 37 -18.30 24.93 46.24
N VAL A 38 -18.44 25.95 45.40
CA VAL A 38 -18.63 27.34 45.84
C VAL A 38 -19.68 28.00 44.93
N HIS A 39 -20.70 28.60 45.54
CA HIS A 39 -21.81 29.32 44.90
C HIS A 39 -21.40 30.73 44.42
N PRO A 40 -22.16 31.36 43.50
CA PRO A 40 -21.70 32.50 42.71
C PRO A 40 -22.09 33.86 43.31
N PRO A 41 -21.48 34.95 42.82
CA PRO A 41 -22.19 36.24 42.78
C PRO A 41 -22.20 36.88 41.37
N HIS A 42 -23.40 37.37 41.03
CA HIS A 42 -23.77 38.56 40.26
C HIS A 42 -22.91 39.09 39.10
N SER A 43 -23.54 39.05 37.90
CA SER A 43 -23.77 40.18 36.97
C SER A 43 -22.65 41.22 36.76
N ALA A 44 -21.99 41.15 35.60
CA ALA A 44 -21.58 42.34 34.85
C ALA A 44 -21.66 42.05 33.35
N ALA A 45 -22.40 42.90 32.63
CA ALA A 45 -22.48 42.88 31.18
C ALA A 45 -21.12 43.26 30.56
N ALA A 46 -20.67 42.49 29.57
CA ALA A 46 -19.53 42.86 28.73
C ALA A 46 -19.79 42.45 27.28
N SER A 47 -19.74 43.48 26.43
CA SER A 47 -19.82 43.55 24.97
C SER A 47 -19.43 42.28 24.20
N ALA A 48 -20.33 41.86 23.31
CA ALA A 48 -20.05 40.86 22.29
C ALA A 48 -19.06 41.43 21.27
N SER A 49 -17.77 41.15 21.45
CA SER A 49 -16.85 41.09 20.33
C SER A 49 -17.08 39.74 19.66
N ALA A 50 -17.60 39.76 18.43
CA ALA A 50 -17.72 38.59 17.59
C ALA A 50 -16.30 38.08 17.29
N GLY A 51 -15.80 37.20 18.16
CA GLY A 51 -14.62 36.42 17.87
C GLY A 51 -14.94 35.61 16.62
N ARG A 52 -14.27 35.93 15.51
CA ARG A 52 -14.17 35.02 14.36
C ARG A 52 -13.64 33.70 14.92
N ARG A 53 -14.55 32.75 15.13
CA ARG A 53 -14.20 31.36 15.42
C ARG A 53 -13.47 30.90 14.17
N LEU A 54 -12.13 30.80 14.22
CA LEU A 54 -11.39 30.14 13.16
C LEU A 54 -11.97 28.73 13.07
N LEU A 55 -12.81 28.49 12.07
CA LEU A 55 -13.23 27.16 11.70
C LEU A 55 -11.94 26.41 11.34
N LYS A 56 -11.60 25.42 12.16
CA LYS A 56 -10.45 24.55 11.90
C LYS A 56 -10.78 23.84 10.59
N ARG A 57 -10.06 24.18 9.52
CA ARG A 57 -10.22 23.56 8.20
C ARG A 57 -10.14 22.05 8.40
N ALA A 58 -11.11 21.32 7.86
CA ALA A 58 -11.10 19.87 7.94
C ALA A 58 -9.88 19.38 7.15
N THR A 59 -8.94 18.72 7.84
CA THR A 59 -7.75 18.15 7.19
C THR A 59 -8.06 16.71 6.81
N ARG A 60 -7.83 16.36 5.55
CA ARG A 60 -7.96 14.99 5.04
C ARG A 60 -6.59 14.45 4.70
N HIS A 61 -6.33 13.22 5.12
CA HIS A 61 -5.07 12.55 4.85
C HIS A 61 -5.29 11.42 3.85
N PHE A 62 -4.35 11.31 2.92
CA PHE A 62 -4.30 10.23 1.96
C PHE A 62 -2.92 9.58 2.01
N ILE A 63 -2.89 8.25 1.89
CA ILE A 63 -1.65 7.50 1.70
C ILE A 63 -1.60 7.00 0.27
N PHE A 64 -0.53 7.33 -0.44
CA PHE A 64 -0.19 6.74 -1.72
C PHE A 64 0.42 5.34 -1.51
N GLY A 65 -0.39 4.31 -1.71
CA GLY A 65 0.01 2.92 -1.68
C GLY A 65 0.48 2.42 -3.03
N TYR A 66 1.78 2.12 -3.15
CA TYR A 66 2.42 1.63 -4.39
C TYR A 66 2.83 0.16 -4.36
N GLY A 67 2.60 -0.53 -3.24
CA GLY A 67 2.93 -1.95 -3.03
C GLY A 67 1.73 -2.72 -2.53
N SER A 68 1.91 -3.52 -1.47
CA SER A 68 0.81 -4.37 -0.95
C SER A 68 -0.41 -3.59 -0.44
N LEU A 69 -0.31 -2.27 -0.22
CA LEU A 69 -1.45 -1.40 0.08
C LEU A 69 -2.47 -1.31 -1.07
N ILE A 70 -2.06 -1.59 -2.31
CA ILE A 70 -2.96 -1.67 -3.47
C ILE A 70 -4.04 -2.74 -3.21
N CYS A 71 -3.70 -3.83 -2.52
CA CYS A 71 -4.64 -4.89 -2.17
C CYS A 71 -5.57 -4.48 -1.00
N PRO A 72 -6.91 -4.47 -1.19
CA PRO A 72 -7.86 -4.12 -0.13
C PRO A 72 -7.69 -4.93 1.15
N ARG A 73 -7.56 -6.26 1.01
CA ARG A 73 -7.36 -7.17 2.14
C ARG A 73 -6.08 -6.88 2.92
N SER A 74 -5.01 -6.47 2.23
CA SER A 74 -3.71 -6.20 2.85
C SER A 74 -3.73 -4.88 3.64
N ARG A 75 -4.37 -3.82 3.12
CA ARG A 75 -4.48 -2.54 3.83
C ARG A 75 -5.47 -2.58 4.99
N SER A 76 -6.57 -3.34 4.88
CA SER A 76 -7.55 -3.46 5.98
C SER A 76 -7.05 -4.26 7.17
N VAL A 77 -6.00 -5.07 7.02
CA VAL A 77 -5.28 -5.66 8.17
C VAL A 77 -4.61 -4.58 9.01
N THR A 78 -4.22 -3.45 8.42
CA THR A 78 -3.63 -2.32 9.15
C THR A 78 -4.71 -1.43 9.75
N ALA A 79 -5.67 -1.00 8.94
CA ALA A 79 -6.79 -0.17 9.37
C ALA A 79 -8.12 -0.87 9.01
N PRO A 80 -8.74 -1.62 9.95
CA PRO A 80 -9.93 -2.42 9.68
C PRO A 80 -11.14 -1.63 9.19
N THR A 81 -11.24 -0.37 9.61
CA THR A 81 -12.21 0.65 9.15
C THR A 81 -12.25 0.79 7.63
N LEU A 82 -11.14 0.57 6.93
CA LEU A 82 -11.08 0.58 5.45
C LEU A 82 -11.84 -0.57 4.78
N ALA A 83 -12.28 -1.58 5.55
CA ALA A 83 -13.13 -2.67 5.06
C ALA A 83 -14.60 -2.51 5.47
N GLU A 84 -14.95 -1.47 6.24
CA GLU A 84 -16.32 -1.26 6.69
C GLU A 84 -17.22 -0.76 5.55
N PRO A 85 -18.51 -1.14 5.54
CA PRO A 85 -19.47 -0.59 4.58
C PRO A 85 -19.51 0.94 4.68
N GLY A 86 -19.30 1.62 3.55
CA GLY A 86 -19.29 3.08 3.48
C GLY A 86 -17.90 3.72 3.63
N ALA A 87 -16.84 2.93 3.87
CA ALA A 87 -15.47 3.42 3.79
C ALA A 87 -15.17 3.97 2.38
N PRO A 88 -14.46 5.11 2.26
CA PRO A 88 -14.06 5.65 0.95
C PRO A 88 -13.27 4.61 0.14
N PRO A 89 -13.58 4.43 -1.16
CA PRO A 89 -12.81 3.52 -2.00
C PRO A 89 -11.39 4.06 -2.19
N ALA A 90 -10.42 3.16 -2.27
CA ALA A 90 -9.08 3.55 -2.68
C ALA A 90 -9.11 3.98 -4.16
N VAL A 91 -8.47 5.10 -4.48
CA VAL A 91 -8.54 5.72 -5.81
C VAL A 91 -7.27 5.40 -6.60
N PRO A 92 -7.36 4.70 -7.75
CA PRO A 92 -6.21 4.48 -8.61
C PRO A 92 -5.60 5.80 -9.09
N CYS A 93 -4.28 5.93 -8.95
CA CYS A 93 -3.55 7.11 -9.38
C CYS A 93 -2.14 6.77 -9.88
N VAL A 94 -1.50 7.75 -10.51
CA VAL A 94 -0.08 7.77 -10.84
C VAL A 94 0.54 8.96 -10.12
N VAL A 95 1.70 8.75 -9.49
CA VAL A 95 2.50 9.84 -8.93
C VAL A 95 3.74 10.06 -9.79
N ARG A 96 3.91 11.29 -10.28
CA ARG A 96 5.08 11.71 -11.06
C ARG A 96 6.32 11.83 -10.19
N ASN A 97 7.47 11.75 -10.86
CA ASN A 97 8.82 11.83 -10.28
C ASN A 97 9.14 10.73 -9.27
N LEU A 98 8.45 9.58 -9.34
CA LEU A 98 8.71 8.40 -8.53
C LEU A 98 8.94 7.18 -9.43
N GLU A 99 9.96 6.38 -9.12
CA GLU A 99 10.21 5.07 -9.75
C GLU A 99 10.07 3.97 -8.69
N ARG A 100 9.30 2.93 -9.00
CA ARG A 100 9.12 1.77 -8.12
C ARG A 100 10.07 0.66 -8.51
N GLY A 101 10.66 -0.01 -7.52
CA GLY A 101 11.49 -1.19 -7.76
C GLY A 101 11.61 -2.11 -6.57
N TRP A 102 12.15 -3.31 -6.81
CA TRP A 102 12.47 -4.30 -5.79
C TRP A 102 13.76 -3.94 -5.07
N ASN A 103 13.67 -3.00 -4.12
CA ASN A 103 14.84 -2.37 -3.50
C ASN A 103 14.70 -2.07 -1.99
N ALA A 104 13.58 -2.47 -1.37
CA ALA A 104 13.37 -2.26 0.06
C ALA A 104 13.64 -3.54 0.85
N ARG A 105 14.85 -3.65 1.44
CA ARG A 105 15.24 -4.83 2.20
C ARG A 105 14.56 -4.88 3.55
N ILE A 106 13.85 -5.99 3.78
CA ILE A 106 13.21 -6.30 5.05
C ILE A 106 14.04 -7.39 5.73
N ARG A 107 14.64 -7.05 6.86
CA ARG A 107 15.33 -8.00 7.74
C ARG A 107 14.31 -8.79 8.54
N VAL A 108 14.59 -10.06 8.77
CA VAL A 108 13.87 -10.87 9.76
C VAL A 108 14.78 -10.98 10.98
N GLU A 109 14.24 -10.80 12.18
CA GLU A 109 15.02 -11.05 13.41
C GLU A 109 15.34 -12.55 13.49
N GLY A 110 16.62 -12.89 13.29
CA GLY A 110 17.09 -14.27 13.17
C GLY A 110 17.00 -14.83 11.74
N LYS A 111 17.63 -15.98 11.52
CA LYS A 111 17.54 -16.70 10.22
C LYS A 111 16.15 -17.31 10.10
N LEU A 112 15.48 -17.14 8.95
CA LEU A 112 14.23 -17.86 8.67
C LEU A 112 14.52 -19.38 8.72
N PRO A 113 13.91 -20.13 9.66
CA PRO A 113 14.23 -21.54 9.82
C PRO A 113 13.72 -22.34 8.63
N ARG A 114 14.52 -23.29 8.14
CA ARG A 114 14.03 -24.33 7.24
C ARG A 114 12.96 -25.13 7.98
N ARG A 115 11.77 -25.26 7.41
CA ARG A 115 10.74 -26.10 8.02
C ARG A 115 11.22 -27.57 7.97
N ARG A 116 10.98 -28.31 9.06
CA ARG A 116 11.40 -29.72 9.31
C ARG A 116 11.18 -30.74 8.17
N GLN A 117 10.42 -30.41 7.12
CA GLN A 117 10.28 -31.28 5.94
C GLN A 117 11.58 -31.45 5.13
N LEU A 118 12.58 -30.58 5.31
CA LEU A 118 13.89 -30.73 4.68
C LEU A 118 14.87 -31.66 5.43
N GLU A 119 14.55 -32.11 6.67
CA GLU A 119 15.36 -33.08 7.43
C GLU A 119 15.38 -34.49 6.78
N ARG A 120 14.59 -34.70 5.72
CA ARG A 120 14.50 -35.98 4.99
C ARG A 120 15.24 -35.98 3.65
N LEU A 121 15.90 -34.89 3.27
CA LEU A 121 16.73 -34.86 2.07
C LEU A 121 18.14 -35.38 2.43
N PRO A 122 18.75 -36.23 1.60
CA PRO A 122 20.09 -36.78 1.86
C PRO A 122 21.13 -35.65 2.00
N ASP A 123 22.15 -35.88 2.82
CA ASP A 123 23.18 -34.88 3.21
C ASP A 123 23.91 -34.20 2.03
N ASN A 124 23.82 -34.78 0.82
CA ASN A 124 24.43 -34.31 -0.44
C ASN A 124 23.47 -33.58 -1.40
N ALA A 125 22.22 -33.33 -1.03
CA ALA A 125 21.34 -32.48 -1.83
C ALA A 125 21.66 -31.00 -1.56
N ASP A 126 21.87 -30.20 -2.61
CA ASP A 126 22.06 -28.76 -2.54
C ASP A 126 21.08 -28.14 -1.53
N ARG A 127 21.64 -27.63 -0.45
CA ARG A 127 20.90 -27.12 0.70
C ARG A 127 20.65 -25.62 0.44
N PRO A 128 19.47 -25.15 -0.04
CA PRO A 128 19.25 -23.74 -0.36
C PRO A 128 19.52 -22.86 0.86
N GLY A 129 20.51 -21.94 0.77
CA GLY A 129 21.04 -21.17 1.90
C GLY A 129 19.97 -20.52 2.78
N SER A 130 20.29 -20.31 4.07
CA SER A 130 19.40 -19.56 4.97
C SER A 130 19.19 -18.14 4.45
N LEU A 131 17.93 -17.70 4.30
CA LEU A 131 17.62 -16.32 3.93
C LEU A 131 17.89 -15.36 5.10
N ASP A 132 18.54 -14.23 4.81
CA ASP A 132 18.80 -13.16 5.79
C ASP A 132 17.61 -12.18 5.87
N GLY A 133 16.73 -12.21 4.87
CA GLY A 133 15.53 -11.40 4.81
C GLY A 133 14.81 -11.57 3.48
N TRP A 134 14.17 -10.50 3.02
CA TRP A 134 13.50 -10.44 1.72
C TRP A 134 13.44 -9.01 1.20
N THR A 135 13.08 -8.86 -0.07
CA THR A 135 12.98 -7.54 -0.71
C THR A 135 11.52 -7.23 -1.06
N ALA A 136 11.01 -6.14 -0.51
CA ALA A 136 9.73 -5.54 -0.87
C ALA A 136 9.91 -4.51 -1.99
N VAL A 137 8.79 -4.01 -2.52
CA VAL A 137 8.85 -2.83 -3.40
C VAL A 137 9.14 -1.59 -2.56
N GLY A 138 10.03 -0.75 -3.06
CA GLY A 138 10.26 0.60 -2.59
C GLY A 138 10.15 1.60 -3.73
N VAL A 139 10.23 2.88 -3.40
CA VAL A 139 10.21 3.98 -4.38
C VAL A 139 11.45 4.86 -4.26
N ARG A 140 11.86 5.45 -5.37
CA ARG A 140 12.93 6.45 -5.44
C ARG A 140 12.40 7.69 -6.13
N VAL A 141 12.82 8.86 -5.66
CA VAL A 141 12.56 10.11 -6.36
C VAL A 141 13.43 10.13 -7.62
N THR A 142 12.79 9.98 -8.77
CA THR A 142 13.44 9.90 -10.08
C THR A 142 12.74 10.90 -11.01
N PRO A 143 13.39 12.00 -11.40
CA PRO A 143 12.81 12.97 -12.34
C PRO A 143 12.35 12.28 -13.62
N GLY A 144 11.11 12.57 -14.04
CA GLY A 144 10.50 11.92 -15.22
C GLY A 144 10.00 10.49 -14.99
N GLY A 145 10.28 9.90 -13.82
CA GLY A 145 9.66 8.63 -13.41
C GLY A 145 8.17 8.78 -13.12
N SER A 146 7.45 7.67 -13.15
CA SER A 146 6.04 7.62 -12.77
C SER A 146 5.74 6.33 -12.02
N CYS A 147 4.98 6.42 -10.94
CA CYS A 147 4.64 5.27 -10.10
C CYS A 147 3.11 5.14 -10.00
N ALA A 148 2.56 4.05 -10.55
CA ALA A 148 1.14 3.74 -10.40
C ALA A 148 0.85 3.15 -9.00
N GLY A 149 -0.29 3.49 -8.41
CA GLY A 149 -0.71 3.00 -7.10
C GLY A 149 -2.14 3.42 -6.78
N VAL A 150 -2.45 3.49 -5.49
CA VAL A 150 -3.77 3.94 -5.01
C VAL A 150 -3.63 5.00 -3.94
N LEU A 151 -4.54 5.98 -3.92
CA LEU A 151 -4.74 6.85 -2.77
C LEU A 151 -5.73 6.19 -1.82
N VAL A 152 -5.35 6.08 -0.56
CA VAL A 152 -6.21 5.57 0.52
C VAL A 152 -6.49 6.73 1.47
N GLU A 153 -7.74 7.13 1.57
CA GLU A 153 -8.16 8.11 2.57
C GLU A 153 -8.05 7.51 3.97
N VAL A 154 -7.44 8.24 4.89
CA VAL A 154 -7.23 7.84 6.28
C VAL A 154 -7.46 9.02 7.21
N ASP A 155 -7.95 8.73 8.42
CA ASP A 155 -7.92 9.67 9.53
C ASP A 155 -6.56 9.66 10.26
N GLU A 156 -6.37 10.59 11.20
CA GLU A 156 -5.12 10.74 11.95
C GLU A 156 -4.77 9.49 12.78
N SER A 157 -5.78 8.75 13.26
CA SER A 157 -5.58 7.52 14.04
C SER A 157 -5.17 6.35 13.15
N GLU A 158 -5.77 6.22 11.97
CA GLU A 158 -5.38 5.24 10.96
C GLU A 158 -3.99 5.53 10.42
N LEU A 159 -3.66 6.80 10.23
CA LEU A 159 -2.35 7.25 9.80
C LEU A 159 -1.24 6.77 10.75
N ALA A 160 -1.46 6.81 12.07
CA ALA A 160 -0.55 6.26 13.07
C ALA A 160 -0.39 4.72 12.97
N LEU A 161 -1.46 3.98 12.63
CA LEU A 161 -1.37 2.53 12.39
C LEU A 161 -0.50 2.19 11.17
N PHE A 162 -0.52 3.06 10.15
CA PHE A 162 0.39 2.92 9.02
C PHE A 162 1.83 3.28 9.38
N ASP A 163 2.07 4.26 10.24
CA ASP A 163 3.44 4.55 10.74
C ASP A 163 4.05 3.33 11.45
N GLU A 164 3.27 2.65 12.30
CA GLU A 164 3.72 1.43 12.98
C GLU A 164 4.01 0.30 12.00
N ARG A 165 3.14 0.13 10.99
CA ARG A 165 3.31 -0.90 9.95
C ARG A 165 4.57 -0.66 9.11
N GLU A 166 4.81 0.57 8.71
CA GLU A 166 5.87 0.93 7.76
C GLU A 166 7.20 1.20 8.49
N GLY A 167 7.42 0.56 9.64
CA GLY A 167 8.67 0.62 10.39
C GLY A 167 9.89 0.35 9.49
N GLY A 168 10.79 1.33 9.41
CA GLY A 168 11.95 1.31 8.49
C GLY A 168 11.78 2.17 7.24
N TYR A 169 10.62 2.78 7.03
CA TYR A 169 10.34 3.79 6.01
C TYR A 169 10.17 5.16 6.67
N ASP A 170 10.40 6.22 5.89
CA ASP A 170 10.10 7.59 6.27
C ASP A 170 8.84 8.05 5.53
N ARG A 171 7.91 8.68 6.25
CA ARG A 171 6.70 9.25 5.66
C ARG A 171 6.98 10.63 5.11
N LEU A 172 6.86 10.79 3.80
CA LEU A 172 7.14 12.03 3.08
C LEU A 172 5.87 12.60 2.43
N PRO A 173 5.70 13.92 2.38
CA PRO A 173 4.58 14.54 1.68
C PRO A 173 4.75 14.43 0.15
N VAL A 174 3.65 14.19 -0.55
CA VAL A 174 3.56 14.25 -2.03
C VAL A 174 2.80 15.51 -2.41
N LYS A 175 3.39 16.31 -3.31
CA LYS A 175 2.70 17.49 -3.85
C LYS A 175 1.51 17.05 -4.70
N LEU A 176 0.35 17.69 -4.52
CA LEU A 176 -0.87 17.35 -5.25
C LEU A 176 -0.71 17.47 -6.77
N GLU A 177 0.09 18.44 -7.24
CA GLU A 177 0.39 18.63 -8.66
C GLU A 177 1.09 17.40 -9.31
N HIS A 178 1.70 16.53 -8.51
CA HIS A 178 2.35 15.30 -9.00
C HIS A 178 1.39 14.10 -9.05
N VAL A 179 0.16 14.23 -8.57
CA VAL A 179 -0.81 13.13 -8.47
C VAL A 179 -1.81 13.20 -9.61
N GLU A 180 -1.82 12.18 -10.45
CA GLU A 180 -2.69 12.07 -11.62
C GLU A 180 -3.63 10.87 -11.47
N ARG A 181 -4.87 10.99 -11.96
CA ARG A 181 -5.78 9.83 -11.99
C ARG A 181 -5.40 8.90 -13.12
N VAL A 182 -5.61 7.60 -12.91
CA VAL A 182 -5.47 6.64 -14.02
C VAL A 182 -6.66 6.82 -14.96
N PRO A 183 -6.45 7.08 -16.28
CA PRO A 183 -7.55 7.19 -17.24
C PRO A 183 -8.33 5.88 -17.34
N GLY A 184 -9.66 5.92 -17.25
CA GLY A 184 -10.55 4.81 -17.66
C GLY A 184 -10.58 3.56 -16.77
N HIS A 185 -10.17 3.63 -15.49
CA HIS A 185 -10.18 2.47 -14.59
C HIS A 185 -11.01 2.72 -13.33
N CYS A 186 -12.32 2.62 -13.48
CA CYS A 186 -13.26 2.46 -12.38
C CYS A 186 -13.57 0.96 -12.25
N SER A 187 -13.50 0.40 -11.03
CA SER A 187 -13.73 -1.02 -10.75
C SER A 187 -15.02 -1.57 -11.38
N VAL A 188 -14.91 -2.63 -12.18
CA VAL A 188 -16.05 -3.42 -12.66
C VAL A 188 -16.52 -4.32 -11.53
N SER A 189 -17.78 -4.18 -11.13
CA SER A 189 -18.44 -5.15 -10.24
C SER A 189 -18.67 -6.46 -10.99
N ASP A 190 -18.48 -7.57 -10.29
CA ASP A 190 -18.63 -8.95 -10.74
C ASP A 190 -20.04 -9.24 -11.32
N ASP A 191 -20.18 -9.15 -12.65
CA ASP A 191 -21.16 -9.94 -13.40
C ASP A 191 -20.58 -10.21 -14.80
N GLY A 192 -20.31 -11.49 -15.06
CA GLY A 192 -19.70 -11.96 -16.29
C GLY A 192 -20.64 -11.77 -17.48
N ARG A 193 -20.48 -10.65 -18.18
CA ARG A 193 -20.90 -10.51 -19.59
C ARG A 193 -20.07 -9.44 -20.27
N GLU A 194 -19.10 -9.88 -21.06
CA GLU A 194 -18.58 -9.04 -22.15
C GLU A 194 -19.68 -8.91 -23.20
N GLU A 195 -20.19 -7.69 -23.39
CA GLU A 195 -20.73 -7.25 -24.67
C GLU A 195 -20.66 -5.72 -24.76
N GLY A 196 -20.04 -5.24 -25.84
CA GLY A 196 -19.68 -3.83 -26.02
C GLY A 196 -20.89 -2.90 -26.15
N LYS A 197 -20.72 -1.71 -25.58
CA LYS A 197 -21.12 -0.41 -26.13
C LYS A 197 -20.45 0.67 -25.27
N GLU A 198 -19.59 1.47 -25.89
CA GLU A 198 -19.11 2.72 -25.33
C GLU A 198 -20.31 3.61 -24.99
N THR A 199 -20.63 3.71 -23.70
CA THR A 199 -21.46 4.80 -23.18
C THR A 199 -20.54 5.83 -22.58
N GLU A 200 -20.19 6.82 -23.40
CA GLU A 200 -19.29 7.94 -23.08
C GLU A 200 -19.93 8.99 -22.14
N PHE A 201 -20.76 8.59 -21.16
CA PHE A 201 -21.38 9.53 -20.22
C PHE A 201 -21.63 8.90 -18.83
N SER A 202 -21.15 9.62 -17.78
CA SER A 202 -21.34 9.45 -16.32
C SER A 202 -20.26 8.77 -15.44
N GLU A 203 -19.19 8.16 -15.97
CA GLU A 203 -18.15 7.57 -15.08
C GLU A 203 -17.16 8.59 -14.50
N LYS A 204 -16.95 9.71 -15.20
CA LYS A 204 -16.05 10.80 -14.78
C LYS A 204 -16.48 11.45 -13.46
N GLU A 205 -17.79 11.46 -13.18
CA GLU A 205 -18.37 12.11 -11.99
C GLU A 205 -18.24 11.29 -10.70
N LYS A 206 -18.07 9.95 -10.80
CA LYS A 206 -18.02 9.05 -9.63
C LYS A 206 -16.76 9.22 -8.77
N TYR A 207 -15.70 9.79 -9.32
CA TYR A 207 -14.45 10.03 -8.60
C TYR A 207 -14.05 11.51 -8.55
N ASP A 208 -14.65 12.37 -9.38
CA ASP A 208 -14.44 13.82 -9.35
C ASP A 208 -14.74 14.42 -7.96
N HIS A 209 -15.70 13.87 -7.23
CA HIS A 209 -16.02 14.32 -5.87
C HIS A 209 -15.13 13.74 -4.76
N VAL A 210 -14.35 12.68 -5.04
CA VAL A 210 -13.64 11.92 -3.99
C VAL A 210 -12.27 12.51 -3.66
N VAL A 211 -11.56 13.08 -4.65
CA VAL A 211 -10.15 13.52 -4.42
C VAL A 211 -9.86 14.97 -4.84
N PHE A 212 -10.48 15.50 -5.88
CA PHE A 212 -10.10 16.83 -6.39
C PHE A 212 -11.31 17.54 -6.98
N ARG A 213 -11.87 18.55 -6.29
CA ARG A 213 -12.79 19.48 -6.94
C ARG A 213 -11.95 20.35 -7.89
N ARG A 214 -12.53 20.73 -9.04
CA ARG A 214 -11.90 21.60 -10.06
C ARG A 214 -11.25 22.89 -9.50
N GLY A 215 -11.62 23.33 -8.30
CA GLY A 215 -11.08 24.50 -7.62
C GLY A 215 -9.81 24.27 -6.77
N ASP A 216 -9.40 23.02 -6.51
CA ASP A 216 -8.26 22.72 -5.63
C ASP A 216 -6.91 22.92 -6.36
N TYR A 217 -6.90 22.74 -7.68
CA TYR A 217 -5.73 22.98 -8.54
C TYR A 217 -5.43 24.48 -8.74
N ALA A 218 -6.44 25.35 -8.70
CA ALA A 218 -6.31 26.75 -9.11
C ALA A 218 -5.66 27.65 -8.03
N ARG A 219 -5.70 27.27 -6.74
CA ARG A 219 -5.27 28.16 -5.64
C ARG A 219 -3.81 28.06 -5.23
N GLN A 220 -3.08 27.02 -5.63
CA GLN A 220 -1.64 26.93 -5.35
C GLN A 220 -0.79 27.75 -6.35
N ILE A 221 -1.30 27.97 -7.56
CA ILE A 221 -0.64 28.80 -8.58
C ILE A 221 -0.85 30.29 -8.30
N SER A 222 -2.00 30.69 -7.73
CA SER A 222 -2.34 32.09 -7.48
C SER A 222 -1.60 32.75 -6.29
N SER A 223 -0.52 32.15 -5.77
CA SER A 223 0.32 32.76 -4.74
C SER A 223 1.60 33.42 -5.30
N LEU A 224 1.78 33.42 -6.63
CA LEU A 224 2.99 33.94 -7.28
C LEU A 224 2.82 35.12 -8.25
N ASP A 225 1.61 35.59 -8.52
CA ASP A 225 1.41 36.78 -9.36
C ASP A 225 0.60 37.84 -8.60
N SER A 226 1.32 38.79 -8.00
CA SER A 226 0.77 40.08 -7.60
C SER A 226 0.96 41.10 -8.73
N ASP A 227 -0.07 41.92 -8.93
CA ASP A 227 -0.16 43.14 -9.74
C ASP A 227 -0.27 42.97 -11.27
N GLU A 228 -1.47 43.20 -11.83
CA GLU A 228 -1.97 44.53 -12.24
C GLU A 228 -3.45 44.42 -12.66
N GLY A 229 -4.20 45.52 -12.49
CA GLY A 229 -5.66 45.53 -12.42
C GLY A 229 -6.43 45.69 -13.74
N SER A 230 -7.75 45.52 -13.65
CA SER A 230 -8.75 46.43 -14.22
C SER A 230 -10.16 45.93 -13.88
N ASP A 231 -11.04 46.89 -13.57
CA ASP A 231 -12.44 46.75 -13.20
C ASP A 231 -13.29 45.91 -14.16
N GLU A 232 -14.10 44.98 -13.62
CA GLU A 232 -15.35 44.56 -14.26
C GLU A 232 -16.38 44.00 -13.24
N GLU A 233 -17.57 44.59 -13.28
CA GLU A 233 -18.89 44.20 -12.74
C GLU A 233 -19.00 43.17 -11.60
N ARG A 234 -19.23 43.69 -10.39
CA ARG A 234 -19.64 42.93 -9.19
C ARG A 234 -21.06 42.36 -9.35
N ARG A 235 -21.17 41.14 -9.90
CA ARG A 235 -22.35 40.26 -9.71
C ARG A 235 -22.42 39.80 -8.24
N PRO A 236 -23.60 39.54 -7.66
CA PRO A 236 -23.69 39.15 -6.26
C PRO A 236 -23.07 37.76 -6.09
N GLU A 237 -21.88 37.72 -5.53
CA GLU A 237 -21.23 36.49 -5.07
C GLU A 237 -22.11 35.88 -3.99
N LEU A 238 -22.74 34.75 -4.30
CA LEU A 238 -23.23 33.86 -3.27
C LEU A 238 -21.99 33.38 -2.51
N ASP A 239 -21.79 33.93 -1.32
CA ASP A 239 -20.82 33.45 -0.34
C ASP A 239 -21.17 32.01 0.05
N HIS A 240 -20.86 31.06 -0.83
CA HIS A 240 -20.60 29.71 -0.41
C HIS A 240 -19.31 29.80 0.41
N GLU A 241 -19.45 29.96 1.73
CA GLU A 241 -18.39 29.69 2.71
C GLU A 241 -17.76 28.37 2.32
N ASN A 242 -16.66 28.47 1.58
CA ASN A 242 -16.00 27.35 0.94
C ASN A 242 -15.24 26.69 2.09
N ASP A 243 -15.86 25.70 2.72
CA ASP A 243 -15.21 24.72 3.58
C ASP A 243 -14.05 24.15 2.79
N THR A 244 -12.89 24.78 2.96
CA THR A 244 -11.71 24.49 2.17
C THR A 244 -10.93 23.48 2.96
N GLU A 245 -11.08 22.22 2.56
CA GLU A 245 -10.39 21.09 3.15
C GLU A 245 -8.89 21.20 2.88
N ASP A 246 -8.07 20.94 3.89
CA ASP A 246 -6.62 20.83 3.72
C ASP A 246 -6.29 19.38 3.37
N ILE A 247 -5.83 19.14 2.14
CA ILE A 247 -5.52 17.79 1.63
C ILE A 247 -4.03 17.52 1.78
N ASN A 248 -3.70 16.44 2.51
CA ASN A 248 -2.35 15.94 2.65
C ASN A 248 -2.23 14.56 1.99
N VAL A 249 -1.26 14.41 1.08
CA VAL A 249 -0.91 13.11 0.49
C VAL A 249 0.45 12.69 1.01
N TRP A 250 0.54 11.45 1.49
CA TRP A 250 1.74 10.87 2.08
C TRP A 250 2.22 9.67 1.27
N VAL A 251 3.53 9.47 1.22
CA VAL A 251 4.17 8.26 0.71
C VAL A 251 5.19 7.77 1.72
N TYR A 252 5.25 6.46 1.94
CA TYR A 252 6.30 5.85 2.76
C TYR A 252 7.48 5.49 1.86
N VAL A 253 8.68 5.98 2.16
CA VAL A 253 9.89 5.74 1.37
C VAL A 253 10.90 4.99 2.22
N GLN A 254 11.40 3.87 1.71
CA GLN A 254 12.40 3.05 2.40
C GLN A 254 13.68 3.87 2.63
N ARG A 255 14.30 3.72 3.80
CA ARG A 255 15.53 4.46 4.14
C ARG A 255 16.73 4.05 3.29
N ASP A 256 16.88 2.75 3.08
CA ASP A 256 17.98 2.18 2.32
C ASP A 256 17.45 1.63 0.99
N TYR A 257 18.09 2.06 -0.11
CA TYR A 257 17.87 1.48 -1.43
C TYR A 257 18.88 0.35 -1.65
N THR A 258 18.43 -0.89 -1.69
CA THR A 258 19.32 -2.02 -2.02
C THR A 258 18.58 -3.08 -2.82
N PRO A 259 19.03 -3.40 -4.05
CA PRO A 259 18.39 -4.40 -4.89
C PRO A 259 18.24 -5.77 -4.24
N ALA A 260 17.22 -6.51 -4.69
CA ALA A 260 17.01 -7.92 -4.36
C ALA A 260 18.21 -8.78 -4.76
N ASN A 261 18.49 -9.81 -3.97
CA ASN A 261 19.53 -10.80 -4.27
C ASN A 261 19.19 -12.13 -3.56
N ARG A 262 20.07 -13.13 -3.65
CA ARG A 262 19.82 -14.47 -3.06
C ARG A 262 19.61 -14.47 -1.53
N HIS A 263 20.16 -13.49 -0.82
CA HIS A 263 20.03 -13.37 0.63
C HIS A 263 18.76 -12.61 1.05
N TYR A 264 18.30 -11.71 0.17
CA TYR A 264 17.10 -10.91 0.30
C TYR A 264 16.25 -11.04 -0.98
N PRO A 265 15.68 -12.22 -1.26
CA PRO A 265 14.94 -12.41 -2.50
C PRO A 265 13.57 -11.74 -2.46
N ILE A 266 13.00 -11.51 -3.63
CA ILE A 266 11.60 -11.20 -3.84
C ILE A 266 10.80 -12.47 -3.50
N LYS A 267 9.74 -12.34 -2.70
CA LYS A 267 8.84 -13.45 -2.37
C LYS A 267 7.65 -13.47 -3.32
N GLN A 268 7.38 -14.59 -3.98
CA GLN A 268 6.20 -14.74 -4.85
C GLN A 268 4.89 -14.48 -4.09
N SER A 269 4.78 -14.95 -2.84
CA SER A 269 3.60 -14.73 -2.00
C SER A 269 3.34 -13.25 -1.67
N TYR A 270 4.36 -12.38 -1.76
CA TYR A 270 4.20 -10.93 -1.68
C TYR A 270 3.77 -10.35 -3.03
N VAL A 271 4.41 -10.77 -4.13
CA VAL A 271 4.04 -10.40 -5.51
C VAL A 271 2.55 -10.69 -5.76
N ASP A 272 2.08 -11.88 -5.39
CA ASP A 272 0.70 -12.32 -5.59
C ASP A 272 -0.31 -11.40 -4.89
N ILE A 273 0.02 -10.89 -3.70
CA ILE A 273 -0.83 -9.95 -2.97
C ILE A 273 -0.90 -8.60 -3.70
N ILE A 274 0.20 -8.09 -4.23
CA ILE A 274 0.18 -6.83 -4.98
C ILE A 274 -0.63 -7.00 -6.27
N LEU A 275 -0.34 -8.05 -7.04
CA LEU A 275 -1.02 -8.31 -8.31
C LEU A 275 -2.50 -8.60 -8.12
N ARG A 276 -2.92 -9.24 -7.01
CA ARG A 276 -4.33 -9.32 -6.63
C ARG A 276 -4.97 -7.95 -6.53
N GLY A 277 -4.31 -7.01 -5.85
CA GLY A 277 -4.77 -5.63 -5.74
C GLY A 277 -4.88 -4.97 -7.11
N CYS A 278 -3.84 -5.08 -7.93
CA CYS A 278 -3.83 -4.51 -9.27
C CYS A 278 -4.95 -5.07 -10.17
N LEU A 279 -5.15 -6.39 -10.17
CA LEU A 279 -6.19 -7.06 -10.96
C LEU A 279 -7.60 -6.73 -10.47
N SER A 280 -7.78 -6.40 -9.19
CA SER A 280 -9.07 -5.89 -8.68
C SER A 280 -9.41 -4.48 -9.20
N ILE A 281 -8.42 -3.75 -9.73
CA ILE A 281 -8.63 -2.47 -10.41
C ILE A 281 -8.85 -2.73 -11.90
N SER A 282 -7.85 -3.27 -12.60
CA SER A 282 -7.96 -3.69 -14.00
C SER A 282 -6.75 -4.53 -14.44
N LYS A 283 -6.89 -5.28 -15.54
CA LYS A 283 -5.76 -5.96 -16.20
C LYS A 283 -4.69 -4.96 -16.65
N ALA A 284 -5.08 -3.81 -17.18
CA ALA A 284 -4.16 -2.76 -17.62
C ALA A 284 -3.36 -2.16 -16.45
N PHE A 285 -3.99 -2.00 -15.28
CA PHE A 285 -3.29 -1.56 -14.07
C PHE A 285 -2.27 -2.60 -13.60
N ALA A 286 -2.61 -3.90 -13.66
CA ALA A 286 -1.67 -4.99 -13.37
C ALA A 286 -0.47 -5.03 -14.33
N ARG A 287 -0.72 -4.87 -15.64
CA ARG A 287 0.35 -4.75 -16.65
C ARG A 287 1.26 -3.57 -16.37
N SER A 288 0.68 -2.39 -16.18
CA SER A 288 1.42 -1.18 -15.83
C SER A 288 2.27 -1.38 -14.57
N PHE A 289 1.74 -2.05 -13.53
CA PHE A 289 2.52 -2.37 -12.34
C PHE A 289 3.75 -3.21 -12.68
N VAL A 290 3.56 -4.29 -13.45
CA VAL A 290 4.63 -5.23 -13.82
C VAL A 290 5.69 -4.56 -14.71
N ASP A 291 5.27 -3.83 -15.74
CA ASP A 291 6.13 -3.14 -16.70
C ASP A 291 6.98 -2.03 -16.07
N THR A 292 6.39 -1.26 -15.16
CA THR A 292 7.05 -0.09 -14.57
C THR A 292 7.83 -0.39 -13.29
N THR A 293 7.73 -1.61 -12.76
CA THR A 293 8.52 -2.01 -11.58
C THR A 293 9.87 -2.53 -12.04
N VAL A 294 10.95 -1.90 -11.58
CA VAL A 294 12.33 -2.32 -11.92
C VAL A 294 12.89 -3.32 -10.91
N GLY A 295 13.96 -4.02 -11.32
CA GLY A 295 14.72 -4.90 -10.43
C GLY A 295 14.11 -6.28 -10.22
N TRP A 296 13.24 -6.75 -11.11
CA TRP A 296 12.80 -8.15 -11.15
C TRP A 296 14.00 -9.10 -11.31
N TRP A 297 14.99 -8.66 -12.08
CA TRP A 297 16.28 -9.31 -12.27
C TRP A 297 17.39 -8.24 -12.38
N HIS A 298 18.65 -8.66 -12.25
CA HIS A 298 19.81 -7.82 -12.60
C HIS A 298 20.09 -7.97 -14.10
N GLU A 299 19.37 -7.21 -14.93
CA GLU A 299 19.70 -7.12 -16.35
C GLU A 299 21.03 -6.36 -16.50
N GLY A 300 22.03 -7.00 -17.14
CA GLY A 300 23.35 -6.40 -17.40
C GLY A 300 24.49 -6.87 -16.49
N ASP A 301 24.25 -7.82 -15.58
CA ASP A 301 25.35 -8.50 -14.88
C ASP A 301 25.95 -9.60 -15.79
N GLU A 302 26.67 -9.17 -16.84
CA GLU A 302 27.44 -10.06 -17.73
C GLU A 302 28.54 -10.82 -16.97
N THR A 303 28.87 -10.42 -15.74
CA THR A 303 29.79 -11.13 -14.85
C THR A 303 29.19 -12.37 -14.18
N SER A 304 27.88 -12.63 -14.32
CA SER A 304 27.25 -13.86 -13.82
C SER A 304 27.29 -15.05 -14.80
N GLY A 305 27.99 -14.90 -15.93
CA GLY A 305 28.24 -15.98 -16.90
C GLY A 305 29.49 -16.81 -16.63
N GLU A 306 30.30 -16.47 -15.62
CA GLU A 306 31.30 -17.42 -15.13
C GLU A 306 30.57 -18.46 -14.29
N GLU A 307 30.36 -19.64 -14.87
CA GLU A 307 29.93 -20.84 -14.15
C GLU A 307 30.89 -21.04 -12.97
N SER A 308 30.50 -20.60 -11.77
CA SER A 308 31.21 -20.94 -10.55
C SER A 308 31.03 -22.44 -10.36
N LEU A 309 32.07 -23.20 -10.66
CA LEU A 309 32.10 -24.61 -10.36
C LEU A 309 32.33 -24.74 -8.86
N ASN A 310 31.44 -25.46 -8.18
CA ASN A 310 31.72 -25.87 -6.81
C ASN A 310 32.91 -26.87 -6.77
N ASP A 311 33.41 -27.20 -5.58
CA ASP A 311 34.51 -28.16 -5.40
C ASP A 311 34.25 -29.56 -6.04
N ALA A 312 33.00 -29.84 -6.42
CA ALA A 312 32.59 -31.06 -7.12
C ALA A 312 32.49 -30.90 -8.66
N GLY A 313 32.81 -29.73 -9.21
CA GLY A 313 32.77 -29.47 -10.65
C GLY A 313 31.36 -29.30 -11.22
N LEU A 314 30.37 -28.96 -10.38
CA LEU A 314 29.00 -28.68 -10.81
C LEU A 314 28.78 -27.17 -10.93
N VAL A 315 28.05 -26.75 -11.95
CA VAL A 315 27.62 -25.36 -12.15
C VAL A 315 26.74 -24.94 -10.99
N GLU A 316 27.28 -24.13 -10.10
CA GLU A 316 26.56 -23.50 -9.01
C GLU A 316 25.82 -22.29 -9.60
N ASP A 317 24.61 -22.50 -10.14
CA ASP A 317 23.74 -21.40 -10.59
C ASP A 317 23.12 -20.69 -9.36
N GLU A 318 24.00 -20.07 -8.58
CA GLU A 318 23.75 -19.52 -7.25
C GLU A 318 23.07 -18.15 -7.27
N HIS A 319 23.08 -17.46 -8.41
CA HIS A 319 22.49 -16.14 -8.51
C HIS A 319 20.99 -16.23 -8.77
N HIS A 320 20.18 -15.74 -7.83
CA HIS A 320 18.75 -15.51 -8.05
C HIS A 320 18.26 -14.32 -7.22
N THR A 321 17.27 -13.60 -7.73
CA THR A 321 16.64 -12.45 -7.05
C THR A 321 15.23 -12.75 -6.57
N TRP A 322 14.62 -13.85 -7.03
CA TRP A 322 13.19 -14.14 -6.85
C TRP A 322 12.96 -15.61 -6.51
N ILE A 323 12.14 -15.85 -5.48
CA ILE A 323 11.72 -17.19 -5.04
C ILE A 323 10.21 -17.40 -5.16
N ASP A 324 9.83 -18.60 -5.55
CA ASP A 324 8.47 -19.14 -5.51
C ASP A 324 8.23 -19.85 -4.17
N ASP A 325 7.66 -19.10 -3.23
CA ASP A 325 7.29 -19.57 -1.90
C ASP A 325 5.79 -19.89 -1.79
N ARG A 326 5.04 -20.07 -2.89
CA ARG A 326 3.59 -20.30 -2.84
C ARG A 326 3.18 -21.55 -2.07
N HIS A 327 4.03 -22.58 -2.04
CA HIS A 327 3.76 -23.80 -1.27
C HIS A 327 3.91 -23.58 0.25
N PHE A 328 4.84 -22.71 0.64
CA PHE A 328 5.10 -22.32 2.03
C PHE A 328 5.28 -20.80 2.15
N PRO A 329 4.17 -20.01 2.08
CA PRO A 329 4.26 -18.57 1.96
C PRO A 329 5.02 -17.92 3.13
N LEU A 330 6.05 -17.16 2.78
CA LEU A 330 6.89 -16.43 3.73
C LEU A 330 6.42 -15.00 3.97
N TYR A 331 5.51 -14.47 3.14
CA TYR A 331 4.87 -13.20 3.41
C TYR A 331 3.69 -13.38 4.36
N ILE A 332 3.72 -12.70 5.50
CA ILE A 332 2.76 -12.91 6.60
C ILE A 332 1.31 -12.56 6.23
N ARG A 333 1.11 -11.67 5.25
CA ARG A 333 -0.23 -11.28 4.75
C ARG A 333 -0.58 -11.95 3.42
N SER A 334 0.11 -13.04 3.09
CA SER A 334 -0.20 -13.84 1.90
C SER A 334 -1.58 -14.48 1.97
N ASP A 335 -2.10 -14.85 0.81
CA ASP A 335 -3.35 -15.59 0.66
C ASP A 335 -3.05 -16.88 -0.12
N PRO A 336 -2.77 -18.00 0.57
CA PRO A 336 -2.37 -19.25 -0.07
C PRO A 336 -3.46 -19.85 -0.97
N ASP A 337 -4.73 -19.55 -0.71
CA ASP A 337 -5.84 -20.04 -1.52
C ASP A 337 -5.88 -19.28 -2.84
N TYR A 338 -5.87 -17.95 -2.77
CA TYR A 338 -5.77 -17.10 -3.97
C TYR A 338 -4.52 -17.42 -4.80
N SER A 339 -3.37 -17.59 -4.15
CA SER A 339 -2.11 -17.86 -4.84
C SER A 339 -2.13 -19.20 -5.58
N ARG A 340 -2.82 -20.22 -5.04
CA ARG A 340 -3.00 -21.51 -5.71
C ARG A 340 -3.99 -21.43 -6.87
N GLU A 341 -5.08 -20.72 -6.69
CA GLU A 341 -6.14 -20.57 -7.69
C GLU A 341 -5.66 -19.71 -8.87
N MET A 342 -5.11 -18.53 -8.59
CA MET A 342 -4.76 -17.52 -9.58
C MET A 342 -3.30 -17.58 -10.03
N GLY A 343 -2.47 -18.45 -9.43
CA GLY A 343 -1.03 -18.51 -9.71
C GLY A 343 -0.69 -18.64 -11.20
N HIS A 344 -1.49 -19.38 -11.97
CA HIS A 344 -1.32 -19.51 -13.42
C HIS A 344 -1.55 -18.18 -14.17
N VAL A 345 -2.62 -17.44 -13.83
CA VAL A 345 -2.90 -16.12 -14.42
C VAL A 345 -1.78 -15.12 -14.09
N LEU A 346 -1.27 -15.18 -12.86
CA LEU A 346 -0.17 -14.32 -12.43
C LEU A 346 1.13 -14.68 -13.15
N ASP A 347 1.43 -15.96 -13.31
CA ASP A 347 2.64 -16.42 -14.00
C ASP A 347 2.56 -16.14 -15.51
N ASP A 348 1.39 -16.22 -16.14
CA ASP A 348 1.19 -15.83 -17.53
C ASP A 348 1.44 -14.33 -17.74
N LEU A 349 0.95 -13.48 -16.83
CA LEU A 349 1.26 -12.04 -16.83
C LEU A 349 2.76 -11.81 -16.67
N MET A 350 3.42 -12.49 -15.74
CA MET A 350 4.87 -12.35 -15.56
C MET A 350 5.65 -12.88 -16.75
N LYS A 351 5.17 -13.92 -17.44
CA LYS A 351 5.78 -14.48 -18.64
C LYS A 351 5.68 -13.55 -19.84
N GLU A 352 4.56 -12.84 -19.98
CA GLU A 352 4.35 -11.84 -21.05
C GLU A 352 5.34 -10.67 -20.91
N HIS A 353 5.64 -10.24 -19.68
CA HIS A 353 6.35 -8.99 -19.43
C HIS A 353 7.79 -9.14 -18.91
N HIS A 354 8.09 -10.19 -18.13
CA HIS A 354 9.43 -10.48 -17.58
C HIS A 354 9.77 -11.98 -17.67
N PRO A 355 9.81 -12.57 -18.89
CA PRO A 355 10.01 -14.01 -19.08
C PRO A 355 11.32 -14.52 -18.48
N GLN A 356 12.41 -13.74 -18.58
CA GLN A 356 13.72 -14.13 -18.05
C GLN A 356 13.73 -14.17 -16.51
N ALA A 357 13.14 -13.15 -15.86
CA ALA A 357 13.05 -13.12 -14.41
C ALA A 357 12.20 -14.29 -13.88
N LEU A 358 11.10 -14.60 -14.59
CA LEU A 358 10.24 -15.73 -14.24
C LEU A 358 10.95 -17.08 -14.43
N GLU A 359 11.69 -17.26 -15.53
CA GLU A 359 12.47 -18.49 -15.79
C GLU A 359 13.53 -18.73 -14.71
N ARG A 360 14.15 -17.65 -14.21
CA ARG A 360 15.17 -17.71 -13.16
C ARG A 360 14.60 -17.72 -11.73
N ARG A 361 13.26 -17.69 -11.56
CA ARG A 361 12.59 -17.81 -10.26
C ARG A 361 12.87 -19.19 -9.65
N ARG A 362 13.41 -19.22 -8.43
CA ARG A 362 13.76 -20.49 -7.73
C ARG A 362 12.61 -20.97 -6.85
N LYS A 363 12.38 -22.28 -6.78
CA LYS A 363 11.43 -22.85 -5.80
C LYS A 363 12.02 -22.77 -4.38
N TYR A 364 11.18 -22.49 -3.38
CA TYR A 364 11.57 -22.40 -1.96
C TYR A 364 10.98 -23.53 -1.10
#